data_AF-F0VG65-F1
#
_entry.id   AF-F0VG65-F1
#
_cell.length_a   1.000
_cell.length_b   1.000
_cell.length_c   1.000
_cell.angle_alpha   90.00
_cell.angle_beta   90.00
_cell.angle_gamma   90.00
#
_symmetry.space_group_name_H-M   'P 1'
#
loop_
_entity.id
_entity.type
_entity.pdbx_description
1 polymer ?
#
loop_
_entity_poly.entity_id
_entity_poly.type
_entity_poly.pdbx_seq_one_letter_code
_entity_poly.pdbx_strand_id
1 'polypeptide(L)'
;MRLLHTIACVAVCCSPAFAVRERSEHKHGGRLAAEETLLQAESTEKSLFREPEFNVVLKNRYQETGLKEFISRLLEHHGALATGKHDVAQKAHQELLNFHNSQYFGEIQVGTPPVPFVVVFDTGSSNLWIPASECKRGCMPHTRFDPKTSSTYLPINAGAGEPAIAFIQYGTGACVLRMAKDTVFIGGITVQNQTLGLALQESTHPFADLPFDGLVGLGFPDVTGEEGLPADALPLVDLMMKQKLLKRNVFAVYMSEQLNQPGEITFGSVNPRYTFEGHKPQWFPVISLDYWEVGIHGLRLNGKSLRICERKRCKAAVDTGSSLITGPSEVINPLLQSLNVAEDCSNKDSLPTVTFVLEDTDGRLVKFPLKPSDYLVEEINSQGKSVTCAAGFIPMDVPAPRGPLFVLGNSFIRKYYTIFDRDHMMVGFMRANHDGSGPSLKESSANSDSLFWATVLGIMGFCARATA
;
A
#
# COMPACT_ATOMS: atom_id res chain seq x y z
N MET A 1 -3.47 9.22 -22.74
CA MET A 1 -2.20 9.95 -22.95
C MET A 1 -1.43 10.29 -21.65
N ARG A 2 -2.05 10.30 -20.44
CA ARG A 2 -1.36 10.57 -19.16
C ARG A 2 -1.45 9.46 -18.10
N LEU A 3 -2.37 8.51 -18.24
CA LEU A 3 -2.81 7.61 -17.15
C LEU A 3 -1.71 6.73 -16.50
N LEU A 4 -0.71 6.23 -17.26
CA LEU A 4 0.33 5.37 -16.68
C LEU A 4 1.37 6.12 -15.84
N HIS A 5 1.83 7.29 -16.32
CA HIS A 5 2.68 8.19 -15.51
C HIS A 5 1.94 8.66 -14.25
N THR A 6 0.62 8.85 -14.39
CA THR A 6 -0.26 9.28 -13.30
C THR A 6 -0.30 8.22 -12.21
N ILE A 7 -0.70 6.99 -12.55
CA ILE A 7 -0.89 5.86 -11.64
C ILE A 7 0.43 5.42 -10.98
N ALA A 8 1.55 5.46 -11.71
CA ALA A 8 2.85 5.08 -11.16
C ALA A 8 3.40 6.06 -10.10
N CYS A 9 2.95 7.33 -10.11
CA CYS A 9 3.46 8.38 -9.23
C CYS A 9 2.56 8.69 -8.02
N VAL A 10 1.27 8.30 -8.02
CA VAL A 10 0.33 8.74 -6.96
C VAL A 10 0.65 8.17 -5.58
N ALA A 11 1.37 7.05 -5.48
CA ALA A 11 1.63 6.45 -4.16
C ALA A 11 3.10 6.08 -3.98
N VAL A 12 3.99 6.90 -4.55
CA VAL A 12 5.42 6.79 -4.25
C VAL A 12 5.75 7.70 -3.09
N CYS A 13 6.08 7.10 -1.95
CA CYS A 13 6.74 7.70 -0.77
C CYS A 13 6.36 9.18 -0.53
N CYS A 14 5.30 9.40 0.26
CA CYS A 14 4.92 10.74 0.71
C CYS A 14 6.10 11.47 1.32
N SER A 15 6.22 12.76 1.00
CA SER A 15 6.89 13.71 1.87
C SER A 15 5.83 14.55 2.57
N PRO A 16 5.79 14.60 3.91
CA PRO A 16 4.96 15.56 4.61
C PRO A 16 5.43 16.96 4.21
N ALA A 17 4.50 17.77 3.69
CA ALA A 17 4.71 19.20 3.55
C ALA A 17 4.26 19.86 4.86
N PHE A 18 5.17 20.61 5.47
CA PHE A 18 5.05 21.40 6.71
C PHE A 18 3.63 21.63 7.27
N ALA A 19 3.43 21.26 8.55
CA ALA A 19 2.38 21.86 9.37
C ALA A 19 2.78 23.31 9.70
N VAL A 20 2.07 24.30 9.16
CA VAL A 20 2.29 25.71 9.52
C VAL A 20 1.78 25.92 10.95
N ARG A 21 2.70 25.99 11.91
CA ARG A 21 2.43 26.37 13.29
C ARG A 21 2.58 27.90 13.40
N GLU A 22 1.52 28.66 13.14
CA GLU A 22 1.52 30.08 13.51
C GLU A 22 1.49 30.20 15.04
N ARG A 23 2.61 30.64 15.64
CA ARG A 23 2.58 31.25 16.97
C ARG A 23 1.94 32.63 16.81
N SER A 24 0.77 32.82 17.41
CA SER A 24 0.04 34.07 17.35
C SER A 24 0.74 35.19 18.14
N GLU A 25 0.88 36.35 17.51
CA GLU A 25 0.84 37.63 18.20
C GLU A 25 -0.34 38.43 17.63
N HIS A 26 -1.40 38.53 18.43
CA HIS A 26 -2.46 39.54 18.43
C HIS A 26 -2.87 40.29 17.13
N LYS A 27 -4.05 39.98 16.57
CA LYS A 27 -5.29 40.81 16.58
C LYS A 27 -6.32 40.28 15.55
N HIS A 28 -7.60 40.57 15.81
CA HIS A 28 -8.80 40.13 15.11
C HIS A 28 -8.71 39.96 13.57
N GLY A 29 -9.06 38.77 13.05
CA GLY A 29 -9.20 38.55 11.60
C GLY A 29 -9.37 37.10 11.12
N GLY A 30 -10.17 36.26 11.79
CA GLY A 30 -10.24 34.80 11.56
C GLY A 30 -10.81 34.29 10.22
N ARG A 31 -11.05 35.15 9.22
CA ARG A 31 -11.53 34.73 7.88
C ARG A 31 -10.56 35.07 6.74
N LEU A 32 -9.67 36.04 6.95
CA LEU A 32 -8.66 36.46 5.96
C LEU A 32 -7.40 35.57 6.01
N ALA A 33 -7.01 35.07 7.19
CA ALA A 33 -5.82 34.24 7.35
C ALA A 33 -5.91 32.87 6.63
N ALA A 34 -7.10 32.28 6.53
CA ALA A 34 -7.32 31.02 5.82
C ALA A 34 -7.27 31.19 4.29
N GLU A 35 -7.76 32.32 3.76
CA GLU A 35 -7.64 32.66 2.34
C GLU A 35 -6.20 33.04 1.96
N GLU A 36 -5.47 33.74 2.83
CA GLU A 36 -4.04 34.06 2.62
C GLU A 36 -3.16 32.80 2.64
N THR A 37 -3.45 31.84 3.52
CA THR A 37 -2.75 30.53 3.54
C THR A 37 -3.04 29.72 2.27
N LEU A 38 -4.28 29.78 1.75
CA LEU A 38 -4.67 29.17 0.47
C LEU A 38 -3.93 29.80 -0.72
N LEU A 39 -3.85 31.14 -0.77
CA LEU A 39 -3.17 31.89 -1.82
C LEU A 39 -1.65 31.68 -1.80
N GLN A 40 -1.05 31.55 -0.62
CA GLN A 40 0.37 31.20 -0.49
C GLN A 40 0.66 29.78 -1.00
N ALA A 41 -0.22 28.81 -0.74
CA ALA A 41 -0.11 27.46 -1.30
C ALA A 41 -0.19 27.49 -2.85
N GLU A 42 -1.13 28.24 -3.43
CA GLU A 42 -1.24 28.44 -4.89
C GLU A 42 -0.04 29.19 -5.49
N SER A 43 0.61 30.10 -4.76
CA SER A 43 1.81 30.80 -5.25
C SER A 43 3.06 29.91 -5.23
N THR A 44 3.12 28.98 -4.26
CA THR A 44 4.19 27.99 -4.12
C THR A 44 4.07 26.89 -5.20
N GLU A 45 2.84 26.64 -5.67
CA GLU A 45 2.50 25.77 -6.81
C GLU A 45 3.14 26.20 -8.15
N LYS A 46 3.56 27.47 -8.30
CA LYS A 46 4.13 27.98 -9.55
C LYS A 46 5.66 28.03 -9.59
N SER A 47 6.34 28.08 -8.45
CA SER A 47 7.81 28.27 -8.44
C SER A 47 8.61 26.98 -8.26
N LEU A 48 8.02 25.89 -7.76
CA LEU A 48 8.70 24.61 -7.56
C LEU A 48 8.58 23.61 -8.73
N PHE A 49 7.74 23.88 -9.72
CA PHE A 49 7.30 22.88 -10.71
C PHE A 49 7.99 23.10 -12.06
N ARG A 50 9.21 22.57 -12.20
CA ARG A 50 9.75 22.15 -13.51
C ARG A 50 9.58 20.64 -13.61
N GLU A 51 8.58 20.19 -14.35
CA GLU A 51 8.45 18.77 -14.73
C GLU A 51 9.65 18.36 -15.59
N PRO A 52 10.34 17.25 -15.29
CA PRO A 52 11.19 16.59 -16.27
C PRO A 52 10.29 15.88 -17.29
N GLU A 53 10.52 16.13 -18.58
CA GLU A 53 9.83 15.42 -19.67
C GLU A 53 10.27 13.93 -19.69
N PHE A 54 9.41 13.03 -19.21
CA PHE A 54 9.56 11.59 -19.37
C PHE A 54 8.51 11.06 -20.36
N ASN A 55 8.96 10.77 -21.59
CA ASN A 55 8.10 10.33 -22.69
C ASN A 55 8.06 8.80 -22.80
N VAL A 56 7.39 8.12 -21.87
CA VAL A 56 6.87 6.77 -22.11
C VAL A 56 5.36 6.79 -21.89
N VAL A 57 4.63 6.84 -23.01
CA VAL A 57 3.16 6.91 -23.02
C VAL A 57 2.64 5.61 -23.66
N LEU A 58 2.23 4.65 -22.83
CA LEU A 58 1.45 3.50 -23.29
C LEU A 58 0.03 3.99 -23.60
N LYS A 59 -0.30 4.13 -24.88
CA LYS A 59 -1.49 4.86 -25.35
C LYS A 59 -2.79 4.08 -25.17
N ASN A 60 -2.76 2.74 -25.18
CA ASN A 60 -3.98 1.91 -25.18
C ASN A 60 -4.10 0.90 -24.03
N ARG A 61 -3.24 0.94 -23.00
CA ARG A 61 -3.36 0.01 -21.85
C ARG A 61 -4.72 0.11 -21.12
N TYR A 62 -5.42 1.22 -21.26
CA TYR A 62 -6.70 1.52 -20.58
C TYR A 62 -7.81 1.89 -21.58
N GLN A 63 -7.98 1.14 -22.68
CA GLN A 63 -9.15 1.32 -23.55
C GLN A 63 -10.46 1.15 -22.76
N GLU A 64 -11.55 1.77 -23.23
CA GLU A 64 -12.87 1.76 -22.57
C GLU A 64 -13.35 0.38 -22.12
N THR A 65 -12.97 -0.69 -22.83
CA THR A 65 -13.31 -2.08 -22.48
C THR A 65 -12.68 -2.53 -21.17
N GLY A 66 -11.41 -2.20 -20.91
CA GLY A 66 -10.72 -2.54 -19.66
C GLY A 66 -11.29 -1.79 -18.45
N LEU A 67 -11.66 -0.52 -18.63
CA LEU A 67 -12.32 0.27 -17.58
C LEU A 67 -13.75 -0.24 -17.30
N LYS A 68 -14.52 -0.57 -18.34
CA LYS A 68 -15.87 -1.16 -18.19
C LYS A 68 -15.82 -2.51 -17.48
N GLU A 69 -14.86 -3.37 -17.84
CA GLU A 69 -14.66 -4.67 -17.19
C GLU A 69 -14.17 -4.52 -15.74
N PHE A 70 -13.30 -3.54 -15.47
CA PHE A 70 -12.92 -3.20 -14.10
C PHE A 70 -14.12 -2.72 -13.28
N ILE A 71 -14.93 -1.78 -13.80
CA ILE A 71 -16.14 -1.29 -13.12
C ILE A 71 -17.11 -2.44 -12.86
N SER A 72 -17.31 -3.35 -13.82
CA SER A 72 -18.16 -4.54 -13.63
C SER A 72 -17.66 -5.40 -12.48
N ARG A 73 -16.37 -5.71 -12.43
CA ARG A 73 -15.77 -6.50 -11.34
C ARG A 73 -15.83 -5.79 -9.99
N LEU A 74 -15.66 -4.47 -9.99
CA LEU A 74 -15.81 -3.65 -8.79
C LEU A 74 -17.26 -3.74 -8.25
N LEU A 75 -18.25 -3.59 -9.12
CA LEU A 75 -19.67 -3.70 -8.76
C LEU A 75 -20.04 -5.12 -8.28
N GLU A 76 -19.49 -6.16 -8.91
CA GLU A 76 -19.65 -7.55 -8.47
C GLU A 76 -19.04 -7.79 -7.08
N HIS A 77 -17.84 -7.26 -6.85
CA HIS A 77 -17.15 -7.34 -5.56
C HIS A 77 -17.97 -6.65 -4.45
N HIS A 78 -18.47 -5.43 -4.70
CA HIS A 78 -19.38 -4.74 -3.78
C HIS A 78 -20.66 -5.53 -3.50
N GLY A 79 -21.25 -6.14 -4.53
CA GLY A 79 -22.45 -6.98 -4.39
C GLY A 79 -22.20 -8.23 -3.54
N ALA A 80 -21.04 -8.87 -3.68
CA ALA A 80 -20.65 -10.03 -2.87
C ALA A 80 -20.48 -9.67 -1.39
N LEU A 81 -19.86 -8.52 -1.09
CA LEU A 81 -19.70 -8.01 0.27
C LEU A 81 -21.05 -7.61 0.91
N ALA A 82 -21.92 -6.92 0.16
CA ALA A 82 -23.23 -6.50 0.63
C ALA A 82 -24.19 -7.67 0.91
N THR A 83 -24.01 -8.82 0.24
CA THR A 83 -24.89 -10.00 0.38
C THR A 83 -24.44 -11.00 1.45
N GLY A 84 -23.35 -10.72 2.19
CA GLY A 84 -22.98 -11.42 3.41
C GLY A 84 -22.60 -12.91 3.26
N LYS A 85 -22.43 -13.42 2.04
CA LYS A 85 -22.09 -14.83 1.76
C LYS A 85 -20.59 -15.16 1.88
N HIS A 86 -19.94 -14.69 2.94
CA HIS A 86 -18.58 -15.14 3.27
C HIS A 86 -18.60 -15.92 4.58
N ASP A 87 -18.20 -17.19 4.44
CA ASP A 87 -18.02 -18.16 5.51
C ASP A 87 -17.26 -17.51 6.69
N VAL A 88 -17.85 -17.61 7.87
CA VAL A 88 -17.55 -16.74 9.02
C VAL A 88 -16.27 -17.20 9.76
N ALA A 89 -15.61 -18.26 9.30
CA ALA A 89 -14.48 -18.89 9.97
C ALA A 89 -13.13 -18.55 9.33
N GLN A 90 -12.59 -17.36 9.64
CA GLN A 90 -11.18 -16.87 9.55
C GLN A 90 -11.10 -15.46 8.93
N LYS A 91 -11.65 -14.46 9.62
CA LYS A 91 -11.79 -13.09 9.09
C LYS A 91 -10.73 -12.14 9.64
N ALA A 92 -9.74 -11.86 8.79
CA ALA A 92 -8.84 -10.70 8.83
C ALA A 92 -8.13 -10.54 7.46
N HIS A 93 -8.84 -10.76 6.36
CA HIS A 93 -8.29 -10.66 5.01
C HIS A 93 -9.19 -9.81 4.13
N GLN A 94 -8.58 -9.13 3.16
CA GLN A 94 -9.24 -8.28 2.19
C GLN A 94 -8.73 -8.65 0.79
N GLU A 95 -9.65 -8.99 -0.11
CA GLU A 95 -9.29 -9.18 -1.52
C GLU A 95 -8.85 -7.85 -2.13
N LEU A 96 -7.87 -7.94 -3.02
CA LEU A 96 -7.33 -6.79 -3.72
C LEU A 96 -7.66 -6.86 -5.22
N LEU A 97 -8.54 -5.98 -5.69
CA LEU A 97 -8.86 -5.84 -7.10
C LEU A 97 -7.61 -5.44 -7.88
N ASN A 98 -7.25 -6.27 -8.87
CA ASN A 98 -6.09 -6.06 -9.71
C ASN A 98 -6.44 -5.12 -10.87
N PHE A 99 -5.85 -3.92 -10.86
CA PHE A 99 -5.97 -2.95 -11.92
C PHE A 99 -4.75 -2.99 -12.85
N HIS A 100 -4.85 -3.87 -13.85
CA HIS A 100 -3.88 -4.03 -14.93
C HIS A 100 -2.43 -4.26 -14.46
N ASN A 101 -2.24 -4.98 -13.35
CA ASN A 101 -0.95 -5.22 -12.71
C ASN A 101 -0.21 -3.92 -12.34
N SER A 102 -0.91 -2.79 -12.28
CA SER A 102 -0.36 -1.48 -11.93
C SER A 102 -0.65 -1.16 -10.47
N GLN A 103 -1.90 -1.26 -10.05
CA GLN A 103 -2.33 -1.00 -8.68
C GLN A 103 -3.30 -2.09 -8.22
N TYR A 104 -3.40 -2.22 -6.90
CA TYR A 104 -4.22 -3.20 -6.22
C TYR A 104 -5.04 -2.50 -5.15
N PHE A 105 -6.37 -2.62 -5.23
CA PHE A 105 -7.29 -1.87 -4.37
C PHE A 105 -8.09 -2.83 -3.51
N GLY A 106 -8.40 -2.49 -2.27
CA GLY A 106 -9.42 -3.21 -1.51
C GLY A 106 -10.51 -2.28 -1.03
N GLU A 107 -11.49 -2.85 -0.33
CA GLU A 107 -12.57 -2.10 0.28
C GLU A 107 -12.30 -1.91 1.79
N ILE A 108 -12.62 -0.72 2.29
CA ILE A 108 -12.83 -0.46 3.71
C ILE A 108 -14.21 0.15 3.89
N GLN A 109 -14.74 0.11 5.11
CA GLN A 109 -15.94 0.86 5.45
C GLN A 109 -15.66 1.82 6.60
N VAL A 110 -16.22 3.02 6.53
CA VAL A 110 -15.98 4.09 7.50
C VAL A 110 -17.32 4.61 8.04
N GLY A 111 -17.38 4.84 9.34
CA GLY A 111 -18.54 5.45 9.99
C GLY A 111 -19.54 4.47 10.59
N THR A 112 -20.56 5.02 11.25
CA THR A 112 -21.71 4.25 11.77
C THR A 112 -23.01 5.00 11.47
N PRO A 113 -23.80 4.59 10.46
CA PRO A 113 -23.65 3.35 9.67
C PRO A 113 -22.42 3.35 8.74
N PRO A 114 -21.89 2.16 8.41
CA PRO A 114 -20.68 2.03 7.58
C PRO A 114 -20.93 2.48 6.13
N VAL A 115 -20.01 3.27 5.58
CA VAL A 115 -19.97 3.68 4.17
C VAL A 115 -18.75 3.04 3.50
N PRO A 116 -18.90 2.31 2.39
CA PRO A 116 -17.79 1.64 1.72
C PRO A 116 -16.92 2.64 0.92
N PHE A 117 -15.61 2.40 0.89
CA PHE A 117 -14.62 3.13 0.11
C PHE A 117 -13.64 2.14 -0.53
N VAL A 118 -13.28 2.40 -1.78
CA VAL A 118 -12.23 1.70 -2.51
C VAL A 118 -10.91 2.40 -2.24
N VAL A 119 -9.92 1.68 -1.73
CA VAL A 119 -8.66 2.27 -1.27
C VAL A 119 -7.43 1.50 -1.75
N VAL A 120 -6.32 2.22 -1.90
CA VAL A 120 -4.99 1.62 -2.01
C VAL A 120 -4.47 1.34 -0.60
N PHE A 121 -3.98 0.13 -0.36
CA PHE A 121 -3.20 -0.20 0.83
C PHE A 121 -1.73 0.10 0.56
N ASP A 122 -1.20 1.13 1.21
CA ASP A 122 0.07 1.75 0.85
C ASP A 122 1.09 1.66 1.98
N THR A 123 2.15 0.87 1.80
CA THR A 123 3.26 0.80 2.77
C THR A 123 4.27 1.94 2.63
N GLY A 124 4.13 2.80 1.61
CA GLY A 124 4.92 4.02 1.39
C GLY A 124 4.40 5.26 2.14
N SER A 125 3.27 5.16 2.84
CA SER A 125 2.70 6.24 3.67
C SER A 125 2.01 5.71 4.92
N SER A 126 1.63 6.60 5.84
CA SER A 126 1.09 6.24 7.17
C SER A 126 -0.31 6.77 7.46
N ASN A 127 -0.84 7.70 6.66
CA ASN A 127 -2.16 8.27 6.89
C ASN A 127 -3.24 7.46 6.16
N LEU A 128 -4.38 7.27 6.82
CA LEU A 128 -5.62 6.88 6.15
C LEU A 128 -6.35 8.16 5.76
N TRP A 129 -6.75 8.30 4.50
CA TRP A 129 -7.59 9.42 4.08
C TRP A 129 -8.62 9.00 3.03
N ILE A 130 -9.76 9.70 3.06
CA ILE A 130 -10.90 9.51 2.16
C ILE A 130 -11.51 10.87 1.79
N PRO A 131 -12.23 10.98 0.66
CA PRO A 131 -12.87 12.21 0.25
C PRO A 131 -13.99 12.66 1.19
N ALA A 132 -14.06 13.95 1.52
CA ALA A 132 -15.16 14.52 2.30
C ALA A 132 -16.34 14.96 1.42
N SER A 133 -17.55 14.98 1.98
CA SER A 133 -18.77 15.48 1.30
C SER A 133 -18.64 16.92 0.79
N GLU A 134 -17.85 17.73 1.49
CA GLU A 134 -17.57 19.13 1.17
C GLU A 134 -16.60 19.28 -0.01
N CYS A 135 -15.84 18.25 -0.36
CA CYS A 135 -14.87 18.29 -1.45
C CYS A 135 -15.55 18.44 -2.82
N LYS A 136 -15.00 19.36 -3.63
CA LYS A 136 -15.56 19.76 -4.94
C LYS A 136 -14.62 19.55 -6.13
N ARG A 137 -13.34 19.24 -5.91
CA ARG A 137 -12.32 19.11 -6.95
C ARG A 137 -11.54 17.82 -6.75
N GLY A 138 -11.23 17.09 -7.83
CA GLY A 138 -10.58 15.78 -7.78
C GLY A 138 -11.53 14.65 -7.35
N CYS A 139 -12.13 14.80 -6.18
CA CYS A 139 -13.02 13.84 -5.50
C CYS A 139 -14.45 13.67 -6.07
N MET A 140 -14.86 14.47 -7.06
CA MET A 140 -16.25 14.46 -7.56
C MET A 140 -16.72 13.11 -8.13
N PRO A 141 -15.87 12.32 -8.83
CA PRO A 141 -16.22 10.98 -9.30
C PRO A 141 -16.30 9.93 -8.19
N HIS A 142 -15.82 10.24 -6.98
CA HIS A 142 -15.56 9.27 -5.91
C HIS A 142 -16.64 9.28 -4.84
N THR A 143 -16.65 8.21 -4.06
CA THR A 143 -17.43 8.13 -2.82
C THR A 143 -16.90 9.17 -1.85
N ARG A 144 -17.82 9.88 -1.19
CA ARG A 144 -17.50 10.95 -0.25
C ARG A 144 -18.17 10.70 1.08
N PHE A 145 -17.41 10.88 2.15
CA PHE A 145 -17.85 10.72 3.52
C PHE A 145 -18.54 11.99 4.02
N ASP A 146 -19.78 11.87 4.52
CA ASP A 146 -20.43 12.93 5.28
C ASP A 146 -20.30 12.67 6.79
N PRO A 147 -19.44 13.42 7.51
CA PRO A 147 -19.24 13.24 8.95
C PRO A 147 -20.51 13.37 9.79
N LYS A 148 -21.53 14.11 9.31
CA LYS A 148 -22.78 14.33 10.04
C LYS A 148 -23.65 13.08 10.10
N THR A 149 -23.38 12.11 9.22
CA THR A 149 -24.15 10.86 9.13
C THR A 149 -23.59 9.76 10.03
N SER A 150 -22.36 9.90 10.52
CA SER A 150 -21.72 8.89 11.38
C SER A 150 -21.90 9.24 12.85
N SER A 151 -22.47 8.29 13.61
CA SER A 151 -22.63 8.39 15.06
C SER A 151 -21.32 8.18 15.85
N THR A 152 -20.26 7.68 15.21
CA THR A 152 -18.95 7.42 15.83
C THR A 152 -17.87 8.41 15.39
N TYR A 153 -18.24 9.43 14.60
CA TYR A 153 -17.36 10.50 14.17
C TYR A 153 -16.89 11.38 15.34
N LEU A 154 -15.58 11.65 15.40
CA LEU A 154 -14.96 12.54 16.37
C LEU A 154 -13.96 13.48 15.66
N PRO A 155 -14.14 14.82 15.73
CA PRO A 155 -13.17 15.75 15.14
C PRO A 155 -11.85 15.77 15.93
N ILE A 156 -10.72 15.97 15.23
CA ILE A 156 -9.42 16.28 15.84
C ILE A 156 -9.16 17.77 15.66
N ASN A 157 -8.81 18.45 16.75
CA ASN A 157 -8.56 19.90 16.77
C ASN A 157 -7.09 20.21 17.09
N ALA A 158 -6.53 21.26 16.47
CA ALA A 158 -5.15 21.73 16.66
C ALA A 158 -4.94 22.59 17.92
N GLY A 159 -6.01 22.85 18.68
CA GLY A 159 -6.05 23.76 19.83
C GLY A 159 -7.08 24.87 19.63
N ALA A 160 -7.54 25.52 20.72
CA ALA A 160 -8.56 26.58 20.71
C ALA A 160 -9.91 26.26 20.01
N GLY A 161 -10.15 24.99 19.67
CA GLY A 161 -11.34 24.55 18.94
C GLY A 161 -11.19 24.51 17.41
N GLU A 162 -10.02 24.88 16.87
CA GLU A 162 -9.75 24.87 15.43
C GLU A 162 -9.48 23.47 14.90
N PRO A 163 -9.96 23.11 13.69
CA PRO A 163 -9.73 21.78 13.11
C PRO A 163 -8.25 21.55 12.82
N ALA A 164 -7.76 20.33 13.09
CA ALA A 164 -6.43 19.93 12.66
C ALA A 164 -6.42 19.69 11.14
N ILE A 165 -5.53 20.39 10.43
CA ILE A 165 -5.37 20.30 8.98
C ILE A 165 -4.00 19.70 8.66
N ALA A 166 -3.96 18.78 7.69
CA ALA A 166 -2.74 18.21 7.14
C ALA A 166 -2.69 18.42 5.62
N PHE A 167 -1.50 18.59 5.08
CA PHE A 167 -1.24 18.69 3.65
C PHE A 167 -0.42 17.50 3.20
N ILE A 168 -0.91 16.78 2.18
CA ILE A 168 -0.18 15.65 1.62
C ILE A 168 0.09 15.89 0.14
N GLN A 169 1.34 15.66 -0.27
CA GLN A 169 1.77 15.66 -1.67
C GLN A 169 2.15 14.24 -2.09
N TYR A 170 1.59 13.80 -3.21
CA TYR A 170 1.74 12.49 -3.82
C TYR A 170 2.21 12.65 -5.25
N GLY A 171 3.52 12.62 -5.52
CA GLY A 171 4.04 12.87 -6.87
C GLY A 171 3.44 14.15 -7.48
N THR A 172 2.57 13.99 -8.48
CA THR A 172 1.86 15.08 -9.19
C THR A 172 0.54 15.54 -8.55
N GLY A 173 0.08 14.89 -7.47
CA GLY A 173 -1.16 15.20 -6.76
C GLY A 173 -0.95 15.83 -5.39
N ALA A 174 -1.93 16.62 -4.95
CA ALA A 174 -1.97 17.17 -3.60
C ALA A 174 -3.37 17.09 -2.97
N CYS A 175 -3.40 16.88 -1.64
CA CYS A 175 -4.62 16.83 -0.84
C CYS A 175 -4.53 17.76 0.37
N VAL A 176 -5.64 18.42 0.69
CA VAL A 176 -5.83 19.13 1.97
C VAL A 176 -6.77 18.32 2.83
N LEU A 177 -6.30 17.85 3.98
CA LEU A 177 -7.02 16.94 4.85
C LEU A 177 -7.44 17.62 6.13
N ARG A 178 -8.69 17.39 6.54
CA ARG A 178 -9.15 17.68 7.89
C ARG A 178 -9.12 16.40 8.72
N MET A 179 -8.35 16.42 9.80
CA MET A 179 -8.12 15.23 10.61
C MET A 179 -9.31 14.95 11.53
N ALA A 180 -9.65 13.67 11.67
CA ALA A 180 -10.73 13.18 12.49
C ALA A 180 -10.43 11.77 12.99
N LYS A 181 -11.31 11.23 13.82
CA LYS A 181 -11.41 9.81 14.15
C LYS A 181 -12.79 9.30 13.79
N ASP A 182 -12.85 8.05 13.36
CA ASP A 182 -14.11 7.33 13.17
C ASP A 182 -13.86 5.81 13.30
N THR A 183 -14.91 5.00 13.25
CA THR A 183 -14.81 3.55 13.18
C THR A 183 -14.50 3.12 11.75
N VAL A 184 -13.51 2.25 11.58
CA VAL A 184 -13.13 1.65 10.29
C VAL A 184 -13.31 0.14 10.36
N PHE A 185 -13.97 -0.42 9.35
CA PHE A 185 -14.13 -1.86 9.17
C PHE A 185 -13.32 -2.34 7.95
N ILE A 186 -12.55 -3.41 8.14
CA ILE A 186 -11.67 -3.97 7.12
C ILE A 186 -11.53 -5.48 7.29
N GLY A 187 -11.88 -6.27 6.28
CA GLY A 187 -11.66 -7.72 6.28
C GLY A 187 -12.23 -8.47 7.50
N GLY A 188 -13.32 -7.97 8.09
CA GLY A 188 -13.92 -8.51 9.32
C GLY A 188 -13.38 -7.93 10.63
N ILE A 189 -12.35 -7.07 10.60
CA ILE A 189 -11.81 -6.36 11.74
C ILE A 189 -12.52 -5.01 11.87
N THR A 190 -13.00 -4.70 13.07
CA THR A 190 -13.52 -3.37 13.41
C THR A 190 -12.48 -2.62 14.25
N VAL A 191 -11.94 -1.53 13.70
CA VAL A 191 -10.98 -0.64 14.38
C VAL A 191 -11.72 0.61 14.83
N GLN A 192 -11.85 0.78 16.15
CA GLN A 192 -12.56 1.93 16.71
C GLN A 192 -11.63 3.14 16.81
N ASN A 193 -12.17 4.37 16.67
CA ASN A 193 -11.40 5.61 16.83
C ASN A 193 -10.16 5.70 15.93
N GLN A 194 -10.22 5.15 14.71
CA GLN A 194 -9.15 5.24 13.73
C GLN A 194 -8.98 6.68 13.28
N THR A 195 -7.75 7.21 13.37
CA THR A 195 -7.43 8.51 12.78
C THR A 195 -7.52 8.45 11.27
N LEU A 196 -8.21 9.40 10.68
CA LEU A 196 -8.34 9.58 9.25
C LEU A 196 -8.30 11.05 8.85
N GLY A 197 -7.80 11.32 7.65
CA GLY A 197 -7.94 12.60 6.98
C GLY A 197 -9.17 12.62 6.09
N LEU A 198 -10.02 13.63 6.26
CA LEU A 198 -11.11 13.93 5.35
C LEU A 198 -10.62 14.93 4.31
N ALA A 199 -10.45 14.49 3.06
CA ALA A 199 -9.97 15.37 2.01
C ALA A 199 -11.01 16.44 1.68
N LEU A 200 -10.67 17.70 1.96
CA LEU A 200 -11.48 18.87 1.63
C LEU A 200 -11.23 19.34 0.20
N GLN A 201 -10.01 19.12 -0.28
CA GLN A 201 -9.58 19.43 -1.63
C GLN A 201 -8.61 18.36 -2.12
N GLU A 202 -8.79 17.96 -3.37
CA GLU A 202 -7.87 17.12 -4.13
C GLU A 202 -7.57 17.84 -5.45
N SER A 203 -6.31 17.78 -5.88
CA SER A 203 -5.97 18.24 -7.23
C SER A 203 -6.75 17.43 -8.26
N THR A 204 -7.25 18.07 -9.33
CA THR A 204 -8.06 17.36 -10.34
C THR A 204 -7.29 16.18 -10.93
N HIS A 205 -6.02 16.40 -11.23
CA HIS A 205 -5.09 15.36 -11.61
C HIS A 205 -4.14 15.10 -10.43
N PRO A 206 -3.84 13.86 -10.05
CA PRO A 206 -4.29 12.60 -10.65
C PRO A 206 -5.71 12.18 -10.23
N PHE A 207 -6.25 12.73 -9.13
CA PHE A 207 -7.29 12.05 -8.35
C PHE A 207 -8.61 11.81 -9.08
N ALA A 208 -9.06 12.71 -9.96
CA ALA A 208 -10.29 12.49 -10.73
C ALA A 208 -10.19 11.35 -11.76
N ASP A 209 -8.97 10.97 -12.14
CA ASP A 209 -8.70 9.93 -13.14
C ASP A 209 -8.46 8.54 -12.52
N LEU A 210 -8.42 8.45 -11.18
CA LEU A 210 -8.08 7.22 -10.47
C LEU A 210 -9.32 6.36 -10.21
N PRO A 211 -9.19 5.03 -10.23
CA PRO A 211 -10.32 4.11 -10.01
C PRO A 211 -10.57 3.78 -8.53
N PHE A 212 -10.06 4.60 -7.61
CA PHE A 212 -10.18 4.40 -6.16
C PHE A 212 -10.48 5.73 -5.47
N ASP A 213 -11.14 5.67 -4.32
CA ASP A 213 -11.61 6.84 -3.58
C ASP A 213 -10.50 7.46 -2.70
N GLY A 214 -9.69 6.61 -2.07
CA GLY A 214 -8.70 7.07 -1.08
C GLY A 214 -7.57 6.09 -0.83
N LEU A 215 -6.90 6.23 0.30
CA LEU A 215 -5.70 5.48 0.62
C LEU A 215 -5.64 5.13 2.11
N VAL A 216 -5.08 3.96 2.40
CA VAL A 216 -4.79 3.46 3.74
C VAL A 216 -3.28 3.30 3.87
N GLY A 217 -2.64 4.23 4.58
CA GLY A 217 -1.23 4.10 4.95
C GLY A 217 -0.99 2.96 5.93
N LEU A 218 0.02 2.14 5.62
CA LEU A 218 0.48 0.97 6.38
C LEU A 218 1.93 1.12 6.86
N GLY A 219 2.47 2.34 6.77
CA GLY A 219 3.76 2.75 7.30
C GLY A 219 3.78 2.89 8.83
N PHE A 220 4.81 3.57 9.33
CA PHE A 220 5.06 3.74 10.76
C PHE A 220 4.45 5.05 11.29
N PRO A 221 4.12 5.14 12.59
CA PRO A 221 3.64 6.38 13.18
C PRO A 221 4.73 7.46 13.13
N ASP A 222 4.32 8.72 12.99
CA ASP A 222 5.22 9.86 13.14
C ASP A 222 5.69 9.97 14.60
N VAL A 223 6.92 9.51 14.85
CA VAL A 223 7.56 9.57 16.17
C VAL A 223 8.21 10.94 16.45
N THR A 224 8.37 11.78 15.43
CA THR A 224 9.01 13.09 15.55
C THR A 224 8.01 14.18 15.93
N GLY A 225 6.72 13.95 15.66
CA GLY A 225 5.66 14.93 15.84
C GLY A 225 5.72 16.08 14.82
N GLU A 226 6.48 15.91 13.74
CA GLU A 226 6.55 16.85 12.61
C GLU A 226 5.20 17.04 11.92
N GLU A 227 4.34 16.02 11.91
CA GLU A 227 2.97 16.11 11.40
C GLU A 227 2.06 16.96 12.31
N GLY A 228 2.47 17.25 13.54
CA GLY A 228 1.71 18.06 14.49
C GLY A 228 0.40 17.42 14.97
N LEU A 229 0.21 16.12 14.72
CA LEU A 229 -0.96 15.37 15.15
C LEU A 229 -0.88 14.99 16.65
N PRO A 230 -2.02 14.77 17.33
CA PRO A 230 -2.04 14.27 18.69
C PRO A 230 -1.29 12.92 18.82
N ALA A 231 -0.68 12.66 19.97
CA ALA A 231 0.07 11.42 20.21
C ALA A 231 -0.77 10.12 20.11
N ASP A 232 -2.10 10.24 20.18
CA ASP A 232 -3.01 9.11 20.01
C ASP A 232 -3.57 9.00 18.58
N ALA A 233 -3.08 9.82 17.64
CA ALA A 233 -3.35 9.71 16.23
C ALA A 233 -2.44 8.66 15.60
N LEU A 234 -2.91 7.42 15.56
CA LEU A 234 -2.12 6.27 15.14
C LEU A 234 -2.50 5.79 13.72
N PRO A 235 -1.54 5.31 12.92
CA PRO A 235 -1.80 4.55 11.70
C PRO A 235 -2.65 3.31 11.98
N LEU A 236 -3.26 2.75 10.93
CA LEU A 236 -4.22 1.65 11.04
C LEU A 236 -3.65 0.43 11.78
N VAL A 237 -2.46 -0.02 11.38
CA VAL A 237 -1.82 -1.21 11.96
C VAL A 237 -1.48 -0.99 13.43
N ASP A 238 -0.94 0.18 13.79
CA ASP A 238 -0.64 0.56 15.17
C ASP A 238 -1.88 0.54 16.05
N LEU A 239 -3.00 1.04 15.54
CA LEU A 239 -4.24 1.04 16.29
C LEU A 239 -4.84 -0.36 16.44
N MET A 240 -4.74 -1.22 15.42
CA MET A 240 -5.09 -2.64 15.52
C MET A 240 -4.27 -3.36 16.58
N MET A 241 -2.95 -3.10 16.63
CA MET A 241 -2.04 -3.65 17.65
C MET A 241 -2.43 -3.17 19.06
N LYS A 242 -2.67 -1.86 19.21
CA LYS A 242 -3.09 -1.24 20.48
C LYS A 242 -4.41 -1.81 20.99
N GLN A 243 -5.35 -2.09 20.09
CA GLN A 243 -6.65 -2.71 20.41
C GLN A 243 -6.60 -4.24 20.51
N LYS A 244 -5.43 -4.87 20.29
CA LYS A 244 -5.23 -6.32 20.33
C LYS A 244 -6.15 -7.09 19.38
N LEU A 245 -6.37 -6.54 18.19
CA LEU A 245 -7.26 -7.12 17.18
C LEU A 245 -6.57 -8.20 16.32
N LEU A 246 -5.25 -8.32 16.42
CA LEU A 246 -4.44 -9.20 15.59
C LEU A 246 -3.91 -10.39 16.39
N LYS A 247 -3.94 -11.59 15.80
CA LYS A 247 -3.32 -12.80 16.41
C LYS A 247 -1.80 -12.69 16.49
N ARG A 248 -1.18 -12.05 15.50
CA ARG A 248 0.24 -11.69 15.41
C ARG A 248 0.33 -10.29 14.82
N ASN A 249 1.30 -9.47 15.18
CA ASN A 249 1.37 -8.12 14.61
C ASN A 249 2.08 -8.16 13.25
N VAL A 250 1.45 -8.83 12.30
CA VAL A 250 1.93 -8.99 10.94
C VAL A 250 0.81 -8.66 9.97
N PHE A 251 1.17 -8.14 8.80
CA PHE A 251 0.30 -8.18 7.63
C PHE A 251 1.08 -8.71 6.43
N ALA A 252 0.40 -9.33 5.48
CA ALA A 252 1.05 -9.91 4.31
C ALA A 252 0.24 -9.64 3.05
N VAL A 253 0.95 -9.35 1.96
CA VAL A 253 0.38 -8.85 0.70
C VAL A 253 0.78 -9.76 -0.45
N TYR A 254 -0.22 -10.41 -1.04
CA TYR A 254 -0.12 -11.15 -2.29
C TYR A 254 -0.71 -10.32 -3.42
N MET A 255 0.03 -10.18 -4.50
CA MET A 255 -0.42 -9.50 -5.72
C MET A 255 -0.45 -10.51 -6.86
N SER A 256 -1.63 -10.79 -7.40
CA SER A 256 -1.78 -11.69 -8.54
C SER A 256 -1.11 -11.13 -9.78
N GLU A 257 -0.41 -11.98 -10.54
CA GLU A 257 0.08 -11.63 -11.88
C GLU A 257 -0.95 -11.78 -12.99
N GLN A 258 -2.06 -12.47 -12.70
CA GLN A 258 -3.16 -12.68 -13.63
C GLN A 258 -4.15 -11.52 -13.51
N LEU A 259 -4.41 -10.85 -14.63
CA LEU A 259 -5.23 -9.62 -14.70
C LEU A 259 -6.66 -9.80 -14.18
N ASN A 260 -7.20 -11.01 -14.27
CA ASN A 260 -8.56 -11.37 -13.87
C ASN A 260 -8.64 -11.98 -12.46
N GLN A 261 -7.52 -12.21 -11.77
CA GLN A 261 -7.51 -12.73 -10.40
C GLN A 261 -7.14 -11.62 -9.40
N PRO A 262 -7.80 -11.58 -8.23
CA PRO A 262 -7.48 -10.62 -7.19
C PRO A 262 -6.15 -10.97 -6.50
N GLY A 263 -5.52 -9.97 -5.91
CA GLY A 263 -4.56 -10.15 -4.82
C GLY A 263 -5.27 -10.34 -3.48
N GLU A 264 -4.50 -10.38 -2.40
CA GLU A 264 -5.03 -10.46 -1.04
C GLU A 264 -4.08 -9.73 -0.08
N ILE A 265 -4.64 -8.96 0.85
CA ILE A 265 -3.95 -8.52 2.06
C ILE A 265 -4.54 -9.23 3.27
N THR A 266 -3.67 -9.71 4.15
CA THR A 266 -4.05 -10.35 5.42
C THR A 266 -3.51 -9.52 6.58
N PHE A 267 -4.27 -9.42 7.66
CA PHE A 267 -3.85 -8.84 8.93
C PHE A 267 -3.87 -9.94 9.99
N GLY A 268 -2.87 -9.98 10.87
CA GLY A 268 -2.84 -10.98 11.95
C GLY A 268 -2.35 -12.37 11.54
N SER A 269 -2.15 -12.63 10.25
CA SER A 269 -1.82 -13.95 9.71
C SER A 269 -1.04 -13.86 8.39
N VAL A 270 -0.62 -15.01 7.88
CA VAL A 270 0.02 -15.17 6.57
C VAL A 270 -0.70 -16.31 5.87
N ASN A 271 -1.15 -16.11 4.64
CA ASN A 271 -1.89 -17.12 3.89
C ASN A 271 -0.91 -18.05 3.15
N PRO A 272 -0.76 -19.32 3.55
CA PRO A 272 0.21 -20.24 2.95
C PRO A 272 -0.15 -20.61 1.50
N ARG A 273 -1.40 -20.40 1.06
CA ARG A 273 -1.83 -20.71 -0.31
C ARG A 273 -1.02 -19.98 -1.38
N TYR A 274 -0.44 -18.83 -1.05
CA TYR A 274 0.40 -18.05 -1.98
C TYR A 274 1.88 -18.43 -1.94
N THR A 275 2.21 -19.55 -1.29
CA THR A 275 3.59 -20.06 -1.18
C THR A 275 3.69 -21.46 -1.77
N PHE A 276 4.92 -21.85 -2.09
CA PHE A 276 5.24 -23.25 -2.43
C PHE A 276 5.43 -24.06 -1.15
N GLU A 277 4.99 -25.32 -1.16
CA GLU A 277 5.16 -26.21 -0.02
C GLU A 277 6.64 -26.28 0.43
N GLY A 278 6.85 -26.26 1.75
CA GLY A 278 8.18 -26.29 2.38
C GLY A 278 9.00 -25.01 2.27
N HIS A 279 8.56 -24.00 1.53
CA HIS A 279 9.26 -22.72 1.46
C HIS A 279 9.02 -21.90 2.73
N LYS A 280 10.06 -21.17 3.15
CA LYS A 280 10.03 -20.29 4.33
C LYS A 280 10.37 -18.86 3.91
N PRO A 281 9.85 -17.85 4.62
CA PRO A 281 10.24 -16.47 4.39
C PRO A 281 11.73 -16.25 4.63
N GLN A 282 12.35 -15.48 3.74
CA GLN A 282 13.65 -14.87 3.98
C GLN A 282 13.41 -13.51 4.63
N TRP A 283 13.99 -13.27 5.80
CA TRP A 283 13.70 -12.10 6.63
C TRP A 283 14.80 -11.05 6.55
N PHE A 284 14.40 -9.81 6.33
CA PHE A 284 15.28 -8.65 6.19
C PHE A 284 14.95 -7.62 7.26
N PRO A 285 15.94 -7.07 7.98
CA PRO A 285 15.66 -6.08 9.02
C PRO A 285 15.12 -4.79 8.41
N VAL A 286 14.15 -4.17 9.09
CA VAL A 286 13.77 -2.79 8.80
C VAL A 286 14.87 -1.86 9.32
N ILE A 287 15.52 -1.12 8.42
CA ILE A 287 16.73 -0.32 8.75
C ILE A 287 16.46 1.17 9.02
N SER A 288 15.26 1.65 8.71
CA SER A 288 14.74 2.98 9.08
C SER A 288 13.23 2.86 9.34
N LEU A 289 12.69 3.74 10.18
CA LEU A 289 11.24 3.86 10.38
C LEU A 289 10.59 4.92 9.46
N ASP A 290 11.37 5.55 8.58
CA ASP A 290 10.81 6.46 7.57
C ASP A 290 9.83 5.72 6.63
N TYR A 291 10.20 4.50 6.25
CA TYR A 291 9.41 3.57 5.43
C TYR A 291 9.73 2.13 5.84
N TRP A 292 9.07 1.14 5.23
CA TRP A 292 9.48 -0.27 5.31
C TRP A 292 10.80 -0.51 4.54
N GLU A 293 11.90 0.01 5.08
CA GLU A 293 13.20 0.04 4.41
C GLU A 293 14.02 -1.23 4.65
N VAL A 294 14.54 -1.82 3.58
CA VAL A 294 15.49 -2.94 3.61
C VAL A 294 16.82 -2.56 2.96
N GLY A 295 17.91 -3.20 3.38
CA GLY A 295 19.25 -2.97 2.83
C GLY A 295 19.46 -3.64 1.47
N ILE A 296 19.90 -2.87 0.46
CA ILE A 296 20.37 -3.39 -0.82
C ILE A 296 21.91 -3.49 -0.79
N HIS A 297 22.42 -4.69 -0.97
CA HIS A 297 23.85 -4.95 -1.12
C HIS A 297 24.35 -4.63 -2.54
N GLY A 298 23.53 -4.90 -3.57
CA GLY A 298 23.88 -4.54 -4.94
C GLY A 298 22.91 -5.06 -5.99
N LEU A 299 23.16 -4.69 -7.25
CA LEU A 299 22.38 -5.12 -8.41
C LEU A 299 23.25 -5.94 -9.36
N ARG A 300 22.63 -6.91 -10.03
CA ARG A 300 23.27 -7.73 -11.08
C ARG A 300 22.43 -7.73 -12.36
N LEU A 301 23.10 -7.81 -13.50
CA LEU A 301 22.48 -7.95 -14.82
C LEU A 301 23.03 -9.22 -15.48
N ASN A 302 22.17 -10.18 -15.81
CA ASN A 302 22.57 -11.51 -16.27
C ASN A 302 23.68 -12.16 -15.41
N GLY A 303 23.51 -12.03 -14.09
CA GLY A 303 24.44 -12.59 -13.10
C GLY A 303 25.76 -11.80 -12.92
N LYS A 304 26.06 -10.79 -13.75
CA LYS A 304 27.23 -9.92 -13.58
C LYS A 304 26.91 -8.77 -12.62
N SER A 305 27.80 -8.50 -11.66
CA SER A 305 27.64 -7.36 -10.75
C SER A 305 27.68 -6.05 -11.54
N LEU A 306 26.74 -5.15 -11.26
CA LEU A 306 26.77 -3.79 -11.79
C LEU A 306 27.64 -2.86 -10.95
N ARG A 307 28.23 -3.35 -9.85
CA ARG A 307 29.11 -2.60 -8.92
C ARG A 307 28.46 -1.37 -8.30
N ILE A 308 27.13 -1.37 -8.24
CA ILE A 308 26.31 -0.36 -7.57
C ILE A 308 26.22 -0.74 -6.08
N CYS A 309 26.13 0.26 -5.20
CA CYS A 309 26.06 0.10 -3.74
C CYS A 309 27.35 -0.42 -3.05
N GLU A 310 28.45 -0.65 -3.80
CA GLU A 310 29.72 -1.17 -3.23
C GLU A 310 30.35 -0.22 -2.20
N ARG A 311 30.24 1.09 -2.43
CA ARG A 311 30.88 2.13 -1.58
C ARG A 311 29.95 2.68 -0.50
N LYS A 312 28.65 2.70 -0.76
CA LYS A 312 27.61 3.20 0.13
C LYS A 312 26.45 2.22 0.04
N ARG A 313 26.08 1.63 1.18
CA ARG A 313 24.93 0.71 1.24
C ARG A 313 23.71 1.45 0.70
N CYS A 314 23.06 0.85 -0.28
CA CYS A 314 21.78 1.35 -0.75
C CYS A 314 20.68 0.81 0.15
N LYS A 315 19.53 1.45 0.09
CA LYS A 315 18.33 1.06 0.83
C LYS A 315 17.13 1.13 -0.10
N ALA A 316 16.10 0.36 0.22
CA ALA A 316 14.86 0.38 -0.51
C ALA A 316 13.65 0.37 0.39
N ALA A 317 12.69 1.26 0.12
CA ALA A 317 11.35 1.15 0.65
C ALA A 317 10.59 0.04 -0.10
N VAL A 318 9.95 -0.85 0.64
CA VAL A 318 9.06 -1.88 0.09
C VAL A 318 7.65 -1.30 0.09
N ASP A 319 7.13 -1.00 -1.10
CA ASP A 319 6.03 -0.04 -1.28
C ASP A 319 4.91 -0.66 -2.12
N THR A 320 3.77 -0.98 -1.50
CA THR A 320 2.58 -1.52 -2.16
C THR A 320 1.75 -0.46 -2.89
N GLY A 321 2.00 0.82 -2.61
CA GLY A 321 1.40 1.95 -3.32
C GLY A 321 2.06 2.21 -4.66
N SER A 322 3.38 1.99 -4.76
CA SER A 322 4.12 2.17 -6.01
C SER A 322 3.90 1.03 -7.01
N SER A 323 3.55 1.36 -8.26
CA SER A 323 3.43 0.36 -9.33
C SER A 323 4.77 -0.24 -9.77
N LEU A 324 5.78 0.61 -9.94
CA LEU A 324 7.04 0.26 -10.61
C LEU A 324 8.22 0.28 -9.63
N ILE A 325 9.36 -0.22 -10.09
CA ILE A 325 10.60 -0.11 -9.32
C ILE A 325 11.22 1.25 -9.61
N THR A 326 11.59 1.99 -8.58
CA THR A 326 12.29 3.26 -8.74
C THR A 326 13.65 3.24 -8.06
N GLY A 327 14.53 4.16 -8.43
CA GLY A 327 15.80 4.35 -7.75
C GLY A 327 16.59 5.52 -8.32
N PRO A 328 17.77 5.81 -7.75
CA PRO A 328 18.59 6.94 -8.15
C PRO A 328 18.85 6.97 -9.66
N SER A 329 18.70 8.14 -10.27
CA SER A 329 18.85 8.33 -11.71
C SER A 329 20.23 7.86 -12.21
N GLU A 330 21.27 8.04 -11.40
CA GLU A 330 22.64 7.58 -11.68
C GLU A 330 22.77 6.05 -11.83
N VAL A 331 21.82 5.30 -11.26
CA VAL A 331 21.75 3.84 -11.35
C VAL A 331 20.75 3.41 -12.42
N ILE A 332 19.54 3.98 -12.40
CA ILE A 332 18.44 3.52 -13.24
C ILE A 332 18.67 3.89 -14.71
N ASN A 333 19.21 5.07 -15.02
CA ASN A 333 19.43 5.46 -16.42
C ASN A 333 20.40 4.51 -17.16
N PRO A 334 21.60 4.17 -16.61
CA PRO A 334 22.48 3.18 -17.24
C PRO A 334 21.86 1.78 -17.31
N LEU A 335 21.05 1.39 -16.31
CA LEU A 335 20.32 0.12 -16.33
C LEU A 335 19.34 0.09 -17.51
N LEU A 336 18.50 1.11 -17.67
CA LEU A 336 17.55 1.23 -18.78
C LEU A 336 18.24 1.16 -20.15
N GLN A 337 19.36 1.88 -20.31
CA GLN A 337 20.19 1.81 -21.53
C GLN A 337 20.73 0.40 -21.78
N SER A 338 21.13 -0.33 -20.73
CA SER A 338 21.64 -1.70 -20.84
C SER A 338 20.53 -2.72 -21.14
N LEU A 339 19.31 -2.48 -20.65
CA LEU A 339 18.14 -3.29 -20.96
C LEU A 339 17.73 -3.12 -22.42
N ASN A 340 17.74 -1.87 -22.94
CA ASN A 340 17.39 -1.54 -24.32
C ASN A 340 16.10 -2.23 -24.79
N VAL A 341 15.02 -2.08 -24.02
CA VAL A 341 13.72 -2.69 -24.32
C VAL A 341 13.18 -2.10 -25.62
N ALA A 342 12.92 -2.95 -26.61
CA ALA A 342 12.29 -2.51 -27.86
C ALA A 342 10.82 -2.18 -27.61
N GLU A 343 10.37 -1.00 -28.07
CA GLU A 343 8.99 -0.55 -27.87
C GLU A 343 7.97 -1.53 -28.44
N ASP A 344 8.29 -2.23 -29.53
CA ASP A 344 7.42 -3.21 -30.20
C ASP A 344 7.45 -4.62 -29.56
N CYS A 345 8.09 -4.76 -28.40
CA CYS A 345 8.31 -6.02 -27.69
C CYS A 345 9.18 -7.06 -28.42
N SER A 346 9.77 -6.74 -29.57
CA SER A 346 10.46 -7.71 -30.45
C SER A 346 11.62 -8.44 -29.78
N ASN A 347 12.28 -7.81 -28.79
CA ASN A 347 13.43 -8.37 -28.09
C ASN A 347 13.11 -8.95 -26.72
N LYS A 348 11.84 -9.00 -26.30
CA LYS A 348 11.40 -9.41 -24.95
C LYS A 348 12.08 -10.68 -24.42
N ASP A 349 12.15 -11.73 -25.24
CA ASP A 349 12.68 -13.04 -24.83
C ASP A 349 14.21 -13.06 -24.68
N SER A 350 14.90 -12.06 -25.24
CA SER A 350 16.37 -11.91 -25.16
C SER A 350 16.83 -10.98 -24.04
N LEU A 351 15.89 -10.29 -23.38
CA LEU A 351 16.22 -9.31 -22.37
C LEU A 351 16.85 -9.97 -21.12
N PRO A 352 17.78 -9.27 -20.45
CA PRO A 352 18.53 -9.85 -19.35
C PRO A 352 17.71 -9.97 -18.06
N THR A 353 18.05 -10.93 -17.20
CA THR A 353 17.53 -10.97 -15.83
C THR A 353 18.20 -9.87 -14.98
N VAL A 354 17.40 -9.03 -14.33
CA VAL A 354 17.84 -8.08 -13.31
C VAL A 354 17.78 -8.78 -11.96
N THR A 355 18.76 -8.62 -11.08
CA THR A 355 18.76 -9.28 -9.76
C THR A 355 19.13 -8.29 -8.68
N PHE A 356 18.22 -8.11 -7.72
CA PHE A 356 18.52 -7.42 -6.46
C PHE A 356 19.22 -8.39 -5.51
N VAL A 357 20.26 -7.92 -4.84
CA VAL A 357 20.95 -8.65 -3.79
C VAL A 357 20.70 -7.92 -2.49
N LEU A 358 20.00 -8.58 -1.57
CA LEU A 358 19.67 -8.05 -0.25
C LEU A 358 20.43 -8.82 0.82
N GLU A 359 20.67 -8.19 1.96
CA GLU A 359 21.31 -8.82 3.12
C GLU A 359 20.26 -9.16 4.18
N ASP A 360 20.10 -10.45 4.46
CA ASP A 360 19.10 -10.92 5.43
C ASP A 360 19.51 -10.67 6.89
N THR A 361 18.62 -11.01 7.82
CA THR A 361 18.85 -10.89 9.27
C THR A 361 20.04 -11.69 9.80
N ASP A 362 20.49 -12.72 9.07
CA ASP A 362 21.68 -13.53 9.41
C ASP A 362 22.96 -13.01 8.72
N GLY A 363 22.90 -11.89 7.98
CA GLY A 363 24.00 -11.33 7.21
C GLY A 363 24.28 -12.06 5.89
N ARG A 364 23.38 -12.92 5.42
CA ARG A 364 23.52 -13.67 4.16
C ARG A 364 23.03 -12.83 2.99
N LEU A 365 23.74 -12.94 1.87
CA LEU A 365 23.36 -12.29 0.63
C LEU A 365 22.35 -13.14 -0.14
N VAL A 366 21.10 -12.69 -0.17
CA VAL A 366 19.99 -13.35 -0.85
C VAL A 366 19.71 -12.65 -2.18
N LYS A 367 19.48 -13.45 -3.23
CA LYS A 367 19.26 -12.97 -4.59
C LYS A 367 17.77 -13.01 -4.95
N PHE A 368 17.27 -11.90 -5.49
CA PHE A 368 15.91 -11.75 -5.99
C PHE A 368 15.93 -11.47 -7.50
N PRO A 369 15.98 -12.51 -8.35
CA PRO A 369 15.95 -12.34 -9.79
C PRO A 369 14.57 -11.89 -10.30
N LEU A 370 14.57 -10.96 -11.25
CA LEU A 370 13.43 -10.49 -12.01
C LEU A 370 13.71 -10.81 -13.49
N LYS A 371 12.95 -11.75 -14.04
CA LYS A 371 12.97 -12.08 -15.47
C LYS A 371 12.30 -10.96 -16.27
N PRO A 372 12.46 -10.92 -17.60
CA PRO A 372 11.74 -9.95 -18.45
C PRO A 372 10.24 -9.90 -18.19
N SER A 373 9.58 -11.04 -17.98
CA SER A 373 8.16 -11.11 -17.63
C SER A 373 7.79 -10.44 -16.31
N ASP A 374 8.75 -10.28 -15.38
CA ASP A 374 8.50 -9.75 -14.05
C ASP A 374 8.60 -8.20 -14.03
N TYR A 375 9.52 -7.64 -14.83
CA TYR A 375 9.79 -6.20 -14.85
C TYR A 375 9.29 -5.47 -16.11
N LEU A 376 8.81 -6.15 -17.15
CA LEU A 376 8.23 -5.47 -18.31
C LEU A 376 6.80 -4.99 -18.02
N VAL A 377 6.50 -3.80 -18.53
CA VAL A 377 5.15 -3.25 -18.61
C VAL A 377 4.68 -3.39 -20.05
N GLU A 378 3.65 -4.20 -20.24
CA GLU A 378 3.15 -4.56 -21.56
C GLU A 378 1.76 -3.94 -21.80
N GLU A 379 1.58 -3.38 -23.00
CA GLU A 379 0.29 -3.10 -23.59
C GLU A 379 -0.13 -4.30 -24.42
N ILE A 380 -1.26 -4.91 -24.06
CA ILE A 380 -1.80 -6.10 -24.70
C ILE A 380 -3.02 -5.68 -25.53
N ASN A 381 -3.06 -6.08 -26.80
CA ASN A 381 -4.20 -5.81 -27.67
C ASN A 381 -5.38 -6.76 -27.39
N SER A 382 -6.52 -6.54 -28.05
CA SER A 382 -7.72 -7.38 -27.92
C SER A 382 -7.54 -8.85 -28.31
N GLN A 383 -6.44 -9.19 -28.98
CA GLN A 383 -6.08 -10.56 -29.37
C GLN A 383 -5.12 -11.22 -28.37
N GLY A 384 -4.80 -10.57 -27.25
CA GLY A 384 -3.89 -11.10 -26.23
C GLY A 384 -2.40 -10.97 -26.60
N LYS A 385 -2.06 -10.19 -27.65
CA LYS A 385 -0.66 -9.98 -28.07
C LYS A 385 -0.11 -8.67 -27.51
N SER A 386 1.13 -8.73 -26.99
CA SER A 386 1.88 -7.54 -26.58
C SER A 386 2.23 -6.69 -27.81
N VAL A 387 1.78 -5.43 -27.78
CA VAL A 387 1.98 -4.46 -28.88
C VAL A 387 2.90 -3.32 -28.49
N THR A 388 3.05 -3.05 -27.19
CA THR A 388 4.01 -2.07 -26.70
C THR A 388 4.65 -2.54 -25.40
N CYS A 389 5.97 -2.42 -25.29
CA CYS A 389 6.74 -2.81 -24.11
C CYS A 389 7.54 -1.64 -23.57
N ALA A 390 7.57 -1.53 -22.25
CA ALA A 390 8.45 -0.63 -21.52
C ALA A 390 9.08 -1.35 -20.34
N ALA A 391 10.24 -0.87 -19.89
CA ALA A 391 10.84 -1.35 -18.65
C ALA A 391 10.08 -0.75 -17.45
N GLY A 392 9.75 -1.58 -16.47
CA GLY A 392 9.10 -1.21 -15.21
C GLY A 392 10.07 -0.60 -14.19
N PHE A 393 11.04 0.19 -14.67
CA PHE A 393 12.01 0.93 -13.87
C PHE A 393 11.89 2.41 -14.18
N ILE A 394 11.79 3.26 -13.15
CA ILE A 394 11.73 4.72 -13.31
C ILE A 394 12.86 5.38 -12.49
N PRO A 395 13.65 6.29 -13.08
CA PRO A 395 14.62 7.08 -12.32
C PRO A 395 13.88 8.06 -11.39
N MET A 396 14.26 8.07 -10.11
CA MET A 396 13.71 8.96 -9.10
C MET A 396 14.76 9.29 -8.05
N ASP A 397 15.10 10.58 -7.94
CA ASP A 397 16.08 11.07 -6.98
C ASP A 397 15.37 11.62 -5.73
N VAL A 398 15.25 10.76 -4.71
CA VAL A 398 14.76 11.19 -3.40
C VAL A 398 15.85 12.02 -2.70
N PRO A 399 15.58 13.27 -2.28
CA PRO A 399 16.57 14.10 -1.62
C PRO A 399 16.89 13.62 -0.20
N ALA A 400 18.03 14.07 0.34
CA ALA A 400 18.34 13.90 1.75
C ALA A 400 17.28 14.60 2.64
N PRO A 401 17.00 14.09 3.86
CA PRO A 401 17.69 12.98 4.54
C PRO A 401 17.20 11.59 4.14
N ARG A 402 16.06 11.48 3.43
CA ARG A 402 15.43 10.18 3.15
C ARG A 402 16.14 9.39 2.05
N GLY A 403 16.70 10.05 1.05
CA GLY A 403 17.41 9.41 -0.06
C GLY A 403 18.94 9.43 0.04
N PRO A 404 19.64 8.81 -0.93
CA PRO A 404 19.11 8.09 -2.09
C PRO A 404 18.36 6.82 -1.67
N LEU A 405 17.24 6.54 -2.33
CA LEU A 405 16.29 5.49 -1.95
C LEU A 405 15.81 4.77 -3.22
N PHE A 406 15.79 3.44 -3.19
CA PHE A 406 15.04 2.65 -4.16
C PHE A 406 13.61 2.44 -3.65
N VAL A 407 12.66 2.25 -4.55
CA VAL A 407 11.32 1.81 -4.20
C VAL A 407 11.08 0.48 -4.88
N LEU A 408 10.89 -0.59 -4.10
CA LEU A 408 10.50 -1.91 -4.58
C LEU A 408 8.97 -1.97 -4.63
N GLY A 409 8.41 -1.51 -5.75
CA GLY A 409 6.97 -1.46 -5.99
C GLY A 409 6.33 -2.81 -6.35
N ASN A 410 5.09 -2.75 -6.85
CA ASN A 410 4.26 -3.89 -7.23
C ASN A 410 4.94 -4.85 -8.23
N SER A 411 5.80 -4.35 -9.12
CA SER A 411 6.60 -5.23 -9.99
C SER A 411 7.51 -6.21 -9.24
N PHE A 412 8.03 -5.82 -8.06
CA PHE A 412 8.78 -6.71 -7.18
C PHE A 412 7.84 -7.56 -6.30
N ILE A 413 6.86 -6.92 -5.66
CA ILE A 413 5.96 -7.56 -4.67
C ILE A 413 5.04 -8.61 -5.32
N ARG A 414 4.65 -8.43 -6.59
CA ARG A 414 3.95 -9.44 -7.38
C ARG A 414 4.75 -10.74 -7.48
N LYS A 415 6.07 -10.64 -7.70
CA LYS A 415 6.92 -11.83 -7.80
C LYS A 415 7.18 -12.47 -6.44
N TYR A 416 7.26 -11.65 -5.40
CA TYR A 416 7.65 -12.05 -4.07
C TYR A 416 6.55 -11.73 -3.05
N TYR A 417 5.80 -12.75 -2.62
CA TYR A 417 4.84 -12.63 -1.53
C TYR A 417 5.53 -12.04 -0.31
N THR A 418 5.01 -10.90 0.16
CA THR A 418 5.69 -10.03 1.11
C THR A 418 4.95 -10.01 2.44
N ILE A 419 5.69 -10.20 3.53
CA ILE A 419 5.20 -10.15 4.90
C ILE A 419 5.85 -8.97 5.61
N PHE A 420 5.06 -8.17 6.30
CA PHE A 420 5.51 -7.04 7.11
C PHE A 420 5.29 -7.39 8.58
N ASP A 421 6.36 -7.56 9.35
CA ASP A 421 6.33 -8.01 10.73
C ASP A 421 6.65 -6.85 11.68
N ARG A 422 5.63 -6.40 12.42
CA ARG A 422 5.72 -5.32 13.41
C ARG A 422 6.22 -5.80 14.77
N ASP A 423 6.16 -7.10 15.05
CA ASP A 423 6.69 -7.66 16.31
C ASP A 423 8.22 -7.65 16.32
N HIS A 424 8.83 -7.90 15.17
CA HIS A 424 10.29 -8.04 15.02
C HIS A 424 10.92 -6.96 14.14
N MET A 425 10.13 -6.04 13.59
CA MET A 425 10.59 -4.96 12.69
C MET A 425 11.39 -5.51 11.50
N MET A 426 10.75 -6.39 10.74
CA MET A 426 11.36 -7.06 9.59
C MET A 426 10.38 -7.24 8.43
N VAL A 427 10.92 -7.34 7.22
CA VAL A 427 10.18 -7.67 5.99
C VAL A 427 10.59 -9.07 5.53
N GLY A 428 9.60 -9.93 5.28
CA GLY A 428 9.78 -11.29 4.81
C GLY A 428 9.43 -11.41 3.34
N PHE A 429 10.27 -12.06 2.55
CA PHE A 429 10.00 -12.36 1.14
C PHE A 429 9.98 -13.87 0.87
N MET A 430 9.02 -14.29 0.04
CA MET A 430 8.95 -15.64 -0.53
C MET A 430 8.56 -15.55 -2.00
N ARG A 431 8.97 -16.50 -2.83
CA ARG A 431 8.44 -16.59 -4.19
C ARG A 431 6.92 -16.81 -4.12
N ALA A 432 6.16 -15.93 -4.78
CA ALA A 432 4.72 -16.06 -4.85
C ALA A 432 4.31 -17.26 -5.72
N ASN A 433 3.28 -17.98 -5.29
CA ASN A 433 2.66 -19.05 -6.05
C ASN A 433 1.37 -18.52 -6.72
N HIS A 434 1.43 -18.32 -8.03
CA HIS A 434 0.30 -17.83 -8.83
C HIS A 434 -0.56 -18.95 -9.44
N ASP A 435 -0.15 -20.21 -9.31
CA ASP A 435 -0.83 -21.36 -9.92
C ASP A 435 -1.92 -21.94 -9.00
N GLY A 436 -2.10 -21.37 -7.81
CA GLY A 436 -3.09 -21.83 -6.83
C GLY A 436 -2.77 -23.21 -6.21
N SER A 437 -1.59 -23.76 -6.48
CA SER A 437 -1.11 -25.06 -5.99
C SER A 437 -0.53 -25.02 -4.57
N GLY A 438 -0.67 -23.89 -3.88
CA GLY A 438 -0.12 -23.74 -2.54
C GLY A 438 -0.85 -24.59 -1.51
N PRO A 439 -0.23 -24.80 -0.33
CA PRO A 439 -0.85 -25.55 0.75
C PRO A 439 -2.25 -25.01 1.08
N SER A 440 -3.24 -25.91 1.18
CA SER A 440 -4.56 -25.54 1.65
C SER A 440 -4.49 -25.12 3.13
N LEU A 441 -5.28 -24.10 3.50
CA LEU A 441 -5.55 -23.81 4.89
C LEU A 441 -6.24 -25.05 5.47
N LYS A 442 -5.52 -25.86 6.26
CA LYS A 442 -6.16 -26.91 7.05
C LYS A 442 -7.03 -26.20 8.09
N GLU A 443 -8.34 -26.24 7.91
CA GLU A 443 -9.28 -25.94 8.98
C GLU A 443 -8.92 -26.86 10.16
N SER A 444 -8.34 -26.28 11.19
CA SER A 444 -8.30 -26.96 12.48
C SER A 444 -9.73 -26.98 12.99
N SER A 445 -10.48 -28.02 12.64
CA SER A 445 -11.61 -28.44 13.45
C SER A 445 -11.03 -28.83 14.82
N ALA A 446 -10.95 -27.85 15.71
CA ALA A 446 -10.85 -28.12 17.13
C ALA A 446 -12.14 -28.87 17.48
N ASN A 447 -12.10 -30.20 17.41
CA ASN A 447 -13.13 -31.08 17.95
C ASN A 447 -13.13 -30.86 19.48
N SER A 448 -13.85 -29.83 19.91
CA SER A 448 -14.13 -29.53 21.32
C SER A 448 -14.88 -30.67 22.02
N ASP A 449 -15.38 -31.64 21.27
CA ASP A 449 -16.17 -32.75 21.80
C ASP A 449 -15.32 -33.97 22.21
N SER A 450 -14.06 -34.08 21.81
CA SER A 450 -13.21 -35.23 22.20
C SER A 450 -12.48 -35.03 23.54
N LEU A 451 -12.23 -33.78 23.95
CA LEU A 451 -11.57 -33.47 25.22
C LEU A 451 -12.55 -33.38 26.40
N PHE A 452 -13.84 -33.12 26.13
CA PHE A 452 -14.87 -33.05 27.17
C PHE A 452 -15.21 -34.44 27.71
N TRP A 453 -15.33 -35.47 26.84
CA TRP A 453 -15.60 -36.84 27.29
C TRP A 453 -14.39 -37.52 27.95
N ALA A 454 -13.17 -37.21 27.52
CA ALA A 454 -11.95 -37.74 28.15
C ALA A 454 -11.76 -37.21 29.58
N THR A 455 -12.18 -35.97 29.85
CA THR A 455 -12.07 -35.34 31.19
C THR A 455 -13.20 -35.80 32.12
N VAL A 456 -14.41 -36.02 31.60
CA VAL A 456 -15.56 -36.52 32.39
C VAL A 456 -15.40 -37.98 32.80
N LEU A 457 -14.86 -38.84 31.94
CA LEU A 457 -14.57 -40.25 32.29
C LEU A 457 -13.36 -40.40 33.24
N GLY A 458 -12.36 -39.52 33.13
CA GLY A 458 -11.20 -39.49 34.03
C GLY A 458 -11.55 -39.06 35.46
N ILE A 459 -12.53 -38.15 35.63
CA ILE A 459 -12.96 -37.67 36.95
C ILE A 459 -13.91 -38.67 37.64
N MET A 460 -14.74 -39.42 36.90
CA MET A 460 -15.57 -40.48 37.49
C MET A 460 -14.76 -41.72 37.93
N GLY A 461 -13.62 -42.01 37.29
CA GLY A 461 -12.73 -43.10 37.69
C GLY A 461 -11.92 -42.84 38.98
N PHE A 462 -11.78 -41.58 39.38
CA PHE A 462 -11.02 -41.20 40.59
C PHE A 462 -11.88 -41.14 41.86
N CYS A 463 -13.21 -40.96 41.74
CA CYS A 463 -14.12 -40.99 42.90
C CYS A 463 -14.54 -42.40 43.34
N ALA A 464 -14.34 -43.45 42.53
CA ALA A 464 -14.70 -44.83 42.90
C ALA A 464 -13.57 -45.61 43.63
N ARG A 465 -12.43 -44.97 43.93
CA ARG A 465 -11.30 -45.57 44.68
C ARG A 465 -11.01 -44.89 46.03
N ALA A 466 -11.88 -43.98 46.48
CA ALA A 466 -11.74 -43.25 47.73
C ALA A 466 -12.90 -43.48 48.72
N THR A 467 -13.58 -44.63 48.64
CA THR A 467 -14.46 -45.15 49.70
C THR A 467 -14.26 -46.66 49.82
N ALA A 468 -13.23 -47.02 50.58
CA ALA A 468 -13.27 -48.15 51.49
C ALA A 468 -13.72 -47.63 52.85
#